data_AF-D3HT41-F1
#
_entry.id   AF-D3HT41-F1
#
_cell.length_a   1.000
_cell.length_b   1.000
_cell.length_c   1.000
_cell.angle_alpha   90.00
_cell.angle_beta   90.00
_cell.angle_gamma   90.00
#
_symmetry.space_group_name_H-M   'P 1'
#
loop_
_entity.id
_entity.type
_entity.pdbx_description
1 polymer ?
#
loop_
_entity_poly.entity_id
_entity_poly.type
_entity_poly.pdbx_seq_one_letter_code
_entity_poly.pdbx_strand_id
1 'polypeptide(L)'
;MEVMSTTAKLQCSFTSDAIHNRNCYAYFLQLKPLLNNKTGALVPVFAKLQSLMRQEYNDNYPYGDLYSSCISSLEEFIDNNPIEKIKIFDDLVQAIYHNNNHILEKPSEWINDIGAKTRPQMPAVNKIKQKIKDTHNTINQRTPNNVGGLFSRLYSLFSKDFKPQYETNLPTIKNYSYKNVLDPVEHRFSTQAQRHNGKTRVSPLFKRWLQINAEKCSPTQQICHIYFNNLALDRSDLNIAGSKERELTLELHKLERNPGLKILVITLPAHEGLMDSNHYKINNDRLPILSVFDEFLDVAKGKHHKSGISDFRISNEARKQLFGTGKNEEMILKRLLKKSFKAQGLEKNHFISTAQKQAIWLHFIKYELTNYIINTIQPNSFNFSCKDAIDRGALSSSYYNLIRSFELNKPITREEFERSIDAAAASIKGRGMNFHRKIIWNALNVYVNANYAQLLANREKSWLIYWRDMNCPHSQAEELLKIRLDQTREQFKQLPEGEKNKDTKRLGLKLLSTTLELNEQKVSGKRLLLEAVSRTSELVHLSSKKSMTDYQNLANELKIKHSALYVLGGIMALLLGVIFYLPSLGYSQKIIDHGLATANTGFFAYNRSKLSDQILEFSLIEAHNPNVV
;
A
#
# COMPACT_ATOMS: atom_id res chain seq x y z
N MET A 1 13.28 -34.87 1.34
CA MET A 1 11.93 -35.11 0.80
C MET A 1 11.91 -34.49 -0.59
N GLU A 2 11.96 -35.32 -1.61
CA GLU A 2 12.18 -34.93 -3.01
C GLU A 2 11.04 -34.05 -3.54
N VAL A 3 11.44 -32.98 -4.22
CA VAL A 3 10.56 -32.05 -4.92
C VAL A 3 10.19 -32.71 -6.26
N MET A 4 9.00 -33.28 -6.35
CA MET A 4 8.50 -33.79 -7.62
C MET A 4 8.10 -32.65 -8.55
N SER A 5 8.85 -32.56 -9.64
CA SER A 5 8.61 -31.71 -10.81
C SER A 5 7.47 -32.29 -11.64
N THR A 6 6.35 -31.57 -11.71
CA THR A 6 5.24 -31.88 -12.63
C THR A 6 5.42 -31.13 -13.95
N THR A 7 5.94 -31.82 -14.97
CA THR A 7 5.83 -31.42 -16.38
C THR A 7 4.41 -31.70 -16.89
N ALA A 8 3.53 -30.71 -16.76
CA ALA A 8 2.31 -30.59 -17.53
C ALA A 8 2.25 -29.18 -18.13
N LYS A 9 2.62 -29.04 -19.41
CA LYS A 9 2.37 -27.81 -20.18
C LYS A 9 0.91 -27.81 -20.64
N LEU A 10 0.01 -27.35 -19.77
CA LEU A 10 -1.05 -26.44 -20.19
C LEU A 10 -0.56 -25.04 -19.83
N GLN A 11 -0.56 -24.13 -20.81
CA GLN A 11 -0.31 -22.72 -20.59
C GLN A 11 -1.47 -22.16 -19.76
N CYS A 12 -1.49 -22.46 -18.46
CA CYS A 12 -2.56 -22.07 -17.56
C CYS A 12 -2.64 -20.54 -17.61
N SER A 13 -3.77 -20.04 -18.12
CA SER A 13 -3.95 -18.62 -18.35
C SER A 13 -3.77 -17.88 -17.03
N PHE A 14 -2.79 -16.97 -16.98
CA PHE A 14 -2.46 -16.19 -15.80
C PHE A 14 -3.51 -15.08 -15.57
N THR A 15 -4.75 -15.47 -15.25
CA THR A 15 -5.90 -14.57 -15.03
C THR A 15 -6.15 -14.36 -13.54
N SER A 16 -6.91 -13.31 -13.19
CA SER A 16 -7.28 -13.07 -11.80
C SER A 16 -8.19 -14.17 -11.25
N ASP A 17 -9.06 -14.72 -12.10
CA ASP A 17 -9.91 -15.86 -11.77
C ASP A 17 -9.09 -17.12 -11.45
N ALA A 18 -8.13 -17.48 -12.32
CA ALA A 18 -7.27 -18.64 -12.08
C ALA A 18 -6.42 -18.49 -10.81
N ILE A 19 -5.91 -17.28 -10.54
CA ILE A 19 -5.18 -16.97 -9.30
C ILE A 19 -6.11 -17.12 -8.08
N HIS A 20 -7.32 -16.55 -8.15
CA HIS A 20 -8.30 -16.66 -7.06
C HIS A 20 -8.67 -18.13 -6.79
N ASN A 21 -8.91 -18.90 -7.84
CA ASN A 21 -9.26 -20.32 -7.74
C ASN A 21 -8.16 -21.14 -7.06
N ARG A 22 -6.90 -20.93 -7.47
CA ARG A 22 -5.72 -21.55 -6.85
C ARG A 22 -5.56 -21.14 -5.39
N ASN A 23 -5.76 -19.86 -5.08
CA ASN A 23 -5.67 -19.36 -3.71
C ASN A 23 -6.76 -19.97 -2.81
N CYS A 24 -7.98 -20.17 -3.31
CA CYS A 24 -9.04 -20.86 -2.59
C CYS A 24 -8.69 -22.34 -2.33
N TYR A 25 -8.12 -23.04 -3.31
CA TYR A 25 -7.62 -24.41 -3.09
C TYR A 25 -6.52 -24.45 -2.03
N ALA A 26 -5.51 -23.59 -2.12
CA ALA A 26 -4.43 -23.50 -1.14
C ALA A 26 -4.94 -23.16 0.27
N TYR A 27 -5.95 -22.28 0.35
CA TYR A 27 -6.65 -21.96 1.59
C TYR A 27 -7.35 -23.19 2.19
N PHE A 28 -8.03 -24.00 1.36
CA PHE A 28 -8.69 -25.23 1.82
C PHE A 28 -7.74 -26.33 2.28
N LEU A 29 -6.54 -26.42 1.71
CA LEU A 29 -5.52 -27.37 2.18
C LEU A 29 -5.18 -27.15 3.66
N GLN A 30 -5.22 -25.91 4.15
CA GLN A 30 -5.03 -25.60 5.57
C GLN A 30 -6.23 -25.99 6.44
N LEU A 31 -7.44 -26.01 5.88
CA LEU A 31 -8.64 -26.42 6.60
C LEU A 31 -8.84 -27.94 6.60
N LYS A 32 -8.26 -28.65 5.62
CA LYS A 32 -8.42 -30.10 5.40
C LYS A 32 -8.28 -30.95 6.67
N PRO A 33 -7.28 -30.75 7.56
CA PRO A 33 -7.13 -31.58 8.76
C PRO A 33 -8.30 -31.51 9.73
N LEU A 34 -9.12 -30.45 9.64
CA LEU A 34 -10.23 -30.17 10.56
C LEU A 34 -11.58 -30.63 9.98
N LEU A 35 -11.60 -31.15 8.76
CA LEU A 35 -12.80 -31.65 8.09
C LEU A 35 -12.98 -33.15 8.35
N ASN A 36 -14.08 -33.50 9.00
CA ASN A 36 -14.44 -34.87 9.34
C ASN A 36 -15.94 -35.16 9.14
N ASN A 37 -16.33 -36.43 9.25
CA ASN A 37 -17.73 -36.86 9.04
C ASN A 37 -18.72 -36.11 9.94
N LYS A 38 -18.32 -35.74 11.17
CA LYS A 38 -19.16 -34.99 12.11
C LYS A 38 -19.42 -33.57 11.60
N THR A 39 -18.37 -32.85 11.19
CA THR A 39 -18.51 -31.51 10.60
C THR A 39 -19.29 -31.55 9.28
N GLY A 40 -19.09 -32.58 8.45
CA GLY A 40 -19.81 -32.77 7.19
C GLY A 40 -21.29 -33.12 7.38
N ALA A 41 -21.64 -33.90 8.40
CA ALA A 41 -23.03 -34.22 8.72
C ALA A 41 -23.82 -32.98 9.19
N LEU A 42 -23.17 -32.07 9.92
CA LEU A 42 -23.79 -30.83 10.40
C LEU A 42 -23.86 -29.75 9.31
N VAL A 43 -22.84 -29.66 8.45
CA VAL A 43 -22.73 -28.68 7.37
C VAL A 43 -22.39 -29.43 6.07
N PRO A 44 -23.40 -29.85 5.27
CA PRO A 44 -23.21 -30.76 4.13
C PRO A 44 -22.18 -30.31 3.08
N VAL A 45 -22.01 -28.99 2.87
CA VAL A 45 -20.98 -28.46 1.96
C VAL A 45 -19.56 -28.86 2.39
N PHE A 46 -19.32 -29.13 3.68
CA PHE A 46 -18.03 -29.63 4.15
C PHE A 46 -17.77 -31.09 3.80
N ALA A 47 -18.80 -31.92 3.63
CA ALA A 47 -18.61 -33.27 3.10
C ALA A 47 -18.12 -33.23 1.64
N LYS A 48 -18.68 -32.30 0.85
CA LYS A 48 -18.21 -32.01 -0.52
C LYS A 48 -16.77 -31.48 -0.53
N LEU A 49 -16.45 -30.55 0.36
CA LEU A 49 -15.08 -30.04 0.48
C LEU A 49 -14.10 -31.16 0.86
N GLN A 50 -14.46 -32.02 1.82
CA GLN A 50 -13.62 -33.12 2.25
C GLN A 50 -13.33 -34.12 1.13
N SER A 51 -14.32 -34.45 0.28
CA SER A 51 -14.11 -35.35 -0.86
C SER A 51 -13.19 -34.72 -1.92
N LEU A 52 -13.35 -33.43 -2.20
CA LEU A 52 -12.51 -32.70 -3.16
C LEU A 52 -11.08 -32.53 -2.66
N MET A 53 -10.87 -32.34 -1.37
CA MET A 53 -9.51 -32.21 -0.79
C MET A 53 -8.72 -33.52 -0.76
N ARG A 54 -9.31 -34.64 -1.20
CA ARG A 54 -8.59 -35.90 -1.48
C ARG A 54 -8.03 -35.96 -2.90
N GLN A 55 -8.42 -35.02 -3.76
CA GLN A 55 -8.01 -34.95 -5.16
C GLN A 55 -6.94 -33.86 -5.34
N GLU A 56 -6.17 -33.98 -6.41
CA GLU A 56 -5.26 -32.92 -6.85
C GLU A 56 -6.04 -31.68 -7.31
N TYR A 57 -5.35 -30.54 -7.40
CA TYR A 57 -5.95 -29.29 -7.88
C TYR A 57 -6.50 -29.47 -9.31
N ASN A 58 -7.81 -29.24 -9.47
CA ASN A 58 -8.47 -29.24 -10.78
C ASN A 58 -8.77 -27.81 -11.21
N ASP A 59 -8.10 -27.34 -12.27
CA ASP A 59 -8.26 -25.98 -12.76
C ASP A 59 -9.68 -25.66 -13.26
N ASN A 60 -10.46 -26.67 -13.67
CA ASN A 60 -11.84 -26.54 -14.13
C ASN A 60 -12.88 -26.55 -12.99
N TYR A 61 -12.47 -26.75 -11.74
CA TYR A 61 -13.38 -26.74 -10.60
C TYR A 61 -13.47 -25.35 -9.96
N PRO A 62 -14.67 -24.81 -9.67
CA PRO A 62 -14.85 -23.47 -9.09
C PRO A 62 -14.64 -23.46 -7.56
N TYR A 63 -13.38 -23.52 -7.12
CA TYR A 63 -13.03 -23.47 -5.69
C TYR A 63 -13.41 -22.13 -5.03
N GLY A 64 -13.48 -21.03 -5.77
CA GLY A 64 -13.96 -19.74 -5.25
C GLY A 64 -15.44 -19.74 -4.89
N ASP A 65 -16.28 -20.38 -5.72
CA ASP A 65 -17.70 -20.56 -5.42
C ASP A 65 -17.90 -21.53 -4.24
N LEU A 66 -17.09 -22.59 -4.18
CA LEU A 66 -17.06 -23.51 -3.03
C LEU A 66 -16.66 -22.78 -1.74
N TYR A 67 -15.66 -21.90 -1.79
CA TYR A 67 -15.24 -21.09 -0.63
C TYR A 67 -16.38 -20.22 -0.11
N SER A 68 -17.02 -19.47 -1.01
CA SER A 68 -18.16 -18.62 -0.66
C SER A 68 -19.29 -19.43 -0.02
N SER A 69 -19.58 -20.62 -0.56
CA SER A 69 -20.59 -21.53 -0.03
C SER A 69 -20.23 -22.06 1.36
N CYS A 70 -18.99 -22.53 1.55
CA CYS A 70 -18.48 -23.01 2.84
C CYS A 70 -18.56 -21.96 3.95
N ILE A 71 -18.10 -20.74 3.69
CA ILE A 71 -18.12 -19.66 4.69
C ILE A 71 -19.56 -19.23 4.99
N SER A 72 -20.41 -19.11 3.96
CA SER A 72 -21.81 -18.74 4.16
C SER A 72 -22.56 -19.77 5.00
N SER A 73 -22.44 -21.06 4.67
CA SER A 73 -23.11 -22.14 5.41
C SER A 73 -22.60 -22.26 6.85
N LEU A 74 -21.31 -22.01 7.09
CA LEU A 74 -20.76 -22.01 8.45
C LEU A 74 -21.30 -20.84 9.28
N GLU A 75 -21.29 -19.62 8.73
CA GLU A 75 -21.86 -18.47 9.46
C GLU A 75 -23.35 -18.69 9.75
N GLU A 76 -24.12 -19.19 8.79
CA GLU A 76 -25.55 -19.49 8.97
C GLU A 76 -25.77 -20.56 10.05
N PHE A 77 -24.94 -21.62 10.06
CA PHE A 77 -24.98 -22.61 11.13
C PHE A 77 -24.70 -21.98 12.49
N ILE A 78 -23.69 -21.11 12.60
CA ILE A 78 -23.36 -20.39 13.85
C ILE A 78 -24.48 -19.45 14.29
N ASP A 79 -25.17 -18.80 13.35
CA ASP A 79 -26.24 -17.85 13.66
C ASP A 79 -27.51 -18.55 14.18
N ASN A 80 -27.77 -19.78 13.73
CA ASN A 80 -29.03 -20.48 13.95
C ASN A 80 -28.97 -21.63 14.98
N ASN A 81 -27.80 -21.91 15.57
CA ASN A 81 -27.63 -23.05 16.49
C ASN A 81 -27.15 -22.61 17.88
N PRO A 82 -27.41 -23.44 18.92
CA PRO A 82 -26.92 -23.17 20.26
C PRO A 82 -25.40 -23.44 20.38
N ILE A 83 -24.78 -22.85 21.39
CA ILE A 83 -23.32 -22.82 21.55
C ILE A 83 -22.70 -24.23 21.65
N GLU A 84 -23.40 -25.19 22.23
CA GLU A 84 -22.96 -26.58 22.40
C GLU A 84 -22.73 -27.26 21.05
N LYS A 85 -23.58 -26.97 20.06
CA LYS A 85 -23.42 -27.47 18.68
C LYS A 85 -22.34 -26.72 17.93
N ILE A 86 -22.21 -25.42 18.18
CA ILE A 86 -21.22 -24.56 17.52
C ILE A 86 -19.79 -24.94 17.90
N LYS A 87 -19.55 -25.32 19.16
CA LYS A 87 -18.23 -25.69 19.68
C LYS A 87 -17.50 -26.76 18.86
N ILE A 88 -18.24 -27.62 18.17
CA ILE A 88 -17.69 -28.65 17.27
C ILE A 88 -16.84 -28.03 16.14
N PHE A 89 -17.11 -26.77 15.78
CA PHE A 89 -16.42 -26.04 14.71
C PHE A 89 -15.31 -25.10 15.21
N ASP A 90 -15.02 -25.03 16.51
CA ASP A 90 -14.12 -23.99 17.05
C ASP A 90 -12.71 -24.01 16.42
N ASP A 91 -12.13 -25.19 16.24
CA ASP A 91 -10.82 -25.30 15.59
C ASP A 91 -10.88 -24.89 14.12
N LEU A 92 -11.98 -25.21 13.41
CA LEU A 92 -12.20 -24.79 12.04
C LEU A 92 -12.37 -23.26 11.95
N VAL A 93 -13.14 -22.67 12.86
CA VAL A 93 -13.33 -21.20 12.97
C VAL A 93 -11.98 -20.51 13.21
N GLN A 94 -11.13 -21.07 14.07
CA GLN A 94 -9.78 -20.57 14.28
C GLN A 94 -8.93 -20.66 13.01
N ALA A 95 -8.91 -21.81 12.35
CA ALA A 95 -8.13 -22.02 11.14
C ALA A 95 -8.57 -21.14 9.95
N ILE A 96 -9.84 -20.72 9.91
CA ILE A 96 -10.33 -19.75 8.92
C ILE A 96 -9.57 -18.43 9.05
N TYR A 97 -9.50 -17.83 10.24
CA TYR A 97 -8.84 -16.53 10.41
C TYR A 97 -7.31 -16.65 10.58
N HIS A 98 -6.82 -17.78 11.08
CA HIS A 98 -5.40 -18.07 11.28
C HIS A 98 -4.79 -18.85 10.11
N ASN A 99 -5.32 -18.67 8.89
CA ASN A 99 -4.86 -19.39 7.71
C ASN A 99 -3.48 -18.87 7.27
N ASN A 100 -2.45 -19.71 7.39
CA ASN A 100 -1.08 -19.39 6.99
C ASN A 100 -0.68 -20.08 5.67
N ASN A 101 -1.49 -19.89 4.63
CA ASN A 101 -1.26 -20.47 3.30
C ASN A 101 -0.22 -19.72 2.45
N HIS A 102 0.34 -18.62 2.95
CA HIS A 102 1.31 -17.78 2.26
C HIS A 102 0.88 -17.26 0.86
N ILE A 103 -0.41 -17.05 0.60
CA ILE A 103 -0.92 -16.61 -0.73
C ILE A 103 -0.50 -15.18 -1.11
N LEU A 104 -0.11 -14.36 -0.13
CA LEU A 104 0.32 -12.97 -0.35
C LEU A 104 1.83 -12.88 -0.63
N GLU A 105 2.56 -13.97 -0.41
CA GLU A 105 4.00 -14.07 -0.55
C GLU A 105 4.36 -14.80 -1.86
N LYS A 106 4.53 -16.13 -1.82
CA LYS A 106 5.07 -16.90 -2.97
C LYS A 106 4.19 -16.82 -4.22
N PRO A 107 2.86 -17.03 -4.15
CA PRO A 107 1.99 -16.92 -5.33
C PRO A 107 1.90 -15.50 -5.90
N SER A 108 2.40 -14.50 -5.17
CA SER A 108 2.40 -13.08 -5.55
C SER A 108 3.79 -12.57 -5.98
N GLU A 109 4.80 -13.44 -6.12
CA GLU A 109 6.17 -13.05 -6.52
C GLU A 109 6.24 -12.34 -7.88
N TRP A 110 5.33 -12.66 -8.80
CA TRP A 110 5.19 -11.98 -10.09
C TRP A 110 4.94 -10.47 -9.99
N ILE A 111 4.46 -9.98 -8.83
CA ILE A 111 4.33 -8.54 -8.56
C ILE A 111 5.71 -7.89 -8.53
N ASN A 112 6.72 -8.56 -7.98
CA ASN A 112 8.09 -8.06 -7.95
C ASN A 112 8.65 -7.91 -9.37
N ASP A 113 8.27 -8.77 -10.31
CA ASP A 113 8.70 -8.62 -11.72
C ASP A 113 8.16 -7.32 -12.35
N ILE A 114 6.96 -6.91 -11.94
CA ILE A 114 6.36 -5.63 -12.34
C ILE A 114 7.05 -4.48 -11.59
N GLY A 115 7.26 -4.63 -10.29
CA GLY A 115 7.96 -3.68 -9.42
C GLY A 115 9.36 -3.35 -9.93
N ALA A 116 10.13 -4.38 -10.30
CA ALA A 116 11.46 -4.24 -10.88
C ALA A 116 11.48 -3.52 -12.25
N LYS A 117 10.35 -3.50 -12.97
CA LYS A 117 10.15 -2.76 -14.22
C LYS A 117 9.38 -1.45 -14.01
N THR A 118 9.10 -1.08 -12.77
CA THR A 118 8.40 0.17 -12.45
C THR A 118 9.36 1.32 -12.62
N ARG A 119 8.88 2.35 -13.29
CA ARG A 119 9.64 3.56 -13.63
C ARG A 119 8.74 4.75 -13.35
N PRO A 120 9.27 5.96 -13.11
CA PRO A 120 8.43 7.13 -12.87
C PRO A 120 7.46 7.33 -14.04
N GLN A 121 7.91 7.01 -15.26
CA GLN A 121 7.10 7.07 -16.47
C GLN A 121 5.97 6.03 -16.55
N MET A 122 6.16 4.85 -15.96
CA MET A 122 5.31 3.67 -16.12
C MET A 122 4.93 3.08 -14.75
N PRO A 123 3.87 3.58 -14.10
CA PRO A 123 3.47 3.13 -12.77
C PRO A 123 2.96 1.68 -12.76
N ALA A 124 3.21 0.97 -11.65
CA ALA A 124 2.93 -0.47 -11.48
C ALA A 124 1.44 -0.86 -11.59
N VAL A 125 0.53 -0.01 -11.09
CA VAL A 125 -0.90 -0.35 -10.89
C VAL A 125 -1.59 -0.84 -12.18
N ASN A 126 -1.31 -0.16 -13.30
CA ASN A 126 -1.91 -0.53 -14.59
C ASN A 126 -1.32 -1.83 -15.15
N LYS A 127 -0.03 -2.07 -14.93
CA LYS A 127 0.66 -3.29 -15.37
C LYS A 127 0.11 -4.51 -14.65
N ILE A 128 -0.16 -4.40 -13.34
CA ILE A 128 -0.79 -5.49 -12.56
C ILE A 128 -2.14 -5.85 -13.17
N LYS A 129 -3.04 -4.86 -13.33
CA LYS A 129 -4.37 -5.10 -13.90
C LYS A 129 -4.33 -5.73 -15.30
N GLN A 130 -3.39 -5.29 -16.14
CA GLN A 130 -3.21 -5.85 -17.48
C GLN A 130 -2.68 -7.29 -17.44
N LYS A 131 -1.75 -7.59 -16.52
CA LYS A 131 -1.11 -8.91 -16.39
C LYS A 131 -2.09 -10.01 -15.98
N ILE A 132 -3.07 -9.70 -15.13
CA ILE A 132 -4.05 -10.66 -14.60
C ILE A 132 -5.48 -10.42 -15.11
N LYS A 133 -5.61 -9.83 -16.30
CA LYS A 133 -6.93 -9.59 -16.89
C LYS A 133 -7.61 -10.93 -17.17
N ASP A 134 -8.89 -11.05 -16.80
CA ASP A 134 -9.68 -12.25 -17.08
C ASP A 134 -10.02 -12.37 -18.58
N THR A 135 -10.19 -13.60 -19.02
CA THR A 135 -10.72 -13.97 -20.34
C THR A 135 -12.25 -14.10 -20.27
N HIS A 136 -12.92 -14.35 -21.40
CA HIS A 136 -14.38 -14.49 -21.44
C HIS A 136 -14.91 -15.75 -20.72
N ASN A 137 -14.05 -16.76 -20.50
CA ASN A 137 -14.43 -18.03 -19.90
C ASN A 137 -13.91 -18.10 -18.45
N THR A 138 -14.60 -17.43 -17.54
CA THR A 138 -14.31 -17.51 -16.09
C THR A 138 -14.99 -18.74 -15.50
N ILE A 139 -14.32 -19.39 -14.55
CA ILE A 139 -14.76 -20.64 -13.92
C ILE A 139 -15.57 -20.33 -12.66
N ASN A 140 -15.16 -19.33 -11.89
CA ASN A 140 -15.93 -18.86 -10.74
C ASN A 140 -16.98 -17.83 -11.17
N GLN A 141 -18.14 -17.84 -10.50
CA GLN A 141 -19.18 -16.82 -10.69
C GLN A 141 -18.68 -15.42 -10.30
N ARG A 142 -17.83 -15.35 -9.28
CA ARG A 142 -17.24 -14.10 -8.77
C ARG A 142 -15.73 -14.12 -8.93
N THR A 143 -15.24 -13.31 -9.87
CA THR A 143 -13.79 -13.12 -10.06
C THR A 143 -13.32 -11.80 -9.44
N PRO A 144 -12.02 -11.68 -9.11
CA PRO A 144 -11.46 -10.43 -8.63
C PRO A 144 -11.72 -9.24 -9.57
N ASN A 145 -11.59 -9.41 -10.89
CA ASN A 145 -11.88 -8.33 -11.84
C ASN A 145 -13.36 -7.92 -11.82
N ASN A 146 -14.29 -8.87 -11.75
CA ASN A 146 -15.73 -8.61 -11.72
C ASN A 146 -16.15 -7.87 -10.45
N VAL A 147 -15.66 -8.33 -9.30
CA VAL A 147 -15.89 -7.72 -7.97
C VAL A 147 -15.25 -6.33 -7.86
N GLY A 148 -14.22 -6.04 -8.67
CA GLY A 148 -13.62 -4.70 -8.80
C GLY A 148 -14.40 -3.73 -9.68
N GLY A 149 -15.38 -4.20 -10.46
CA GLY A 149 -16.10 -3.46 -11.50
C GLY A 149 -17.09 -2.40 -10.99
N LEU A 150 -17.51 -1.51 -11.90
CA LEU A 150 -18.42 -0.40 -11.60
C LEU A 150 -19.79 -0.89 -11.11
N PHE A 151 -20.35 -1.91 -11.78
CA PHE A 151 -21.64 -2.50 -11.42
C PHE A 151 -21.63 -3.14 -10.03
N SER A 152 -20.62 -3.93 -9.68
CA SER A 152 -20.47 -4.52 -8.34
C SER A 152 -20.35 -3.44 -7.26
N ARG A 153 -19.62 -2.35 -7.53
CA ARG A 153 -19.53 -1.21 -6.60
C ARG A 153 -20.89 -0.57 -6.38
N LEU A 154 -21.63 -0.27 -7.44
CA LEU A 154 -22.97 0.33 -7.36
C LEU A 154 -23.94 -0.62 -6.62
N TYR A 155 -23.95 -1.90 -6.97
CA TYR A 155 -24.77 -2.91 -6.31
C TYR A 155 -24.42 -3.00 -4.81
N SER A 156 -23.14 -3.05 -4.45
CA SER A 156 -22.71 -3.08 -3.05
C SER A 156 -23.09 -1.82 -2.26
N LEU A 157 -23.39 -0.70 -2.92
CA LEU A 157 -23.91 0.49 -2.27
C LEU A 157 -25.40 0.32 -1.97
N PHE A 158 -26.21 -0.16 -2.91
CA PHE A 158 -27.67 -0.22 -2.74
C PHE A 158 -28.19 -1.54 -2.15
N SER A 159 -27.38 -2.60 -2.16
CA SER A 159 -27.79 -3.92 -1.68
C SER A 159 -28.10 -3.93 -0.18
N LYS A 160 -29.20 -4.63 0.15
CA LYS A 160 -29.60 -5.00 1.52
C LYS A 160 -28.58 -5.93 2.17
N ASP A 161 -27.86 -6.72 1.37
CA ASP A 161 -26.80 -7.60 1.83
C ASP A 161 -25.43 -7.10 1.40
N PHE A 162 -24.52 -7.05 2.37
CA PHE A 162 -23.12 -6.73 2.16
C PHE A 162 -22.28 -7.59 3.12
N LYS A 163 -21.68 -8.65 2.58
CA LYS A 163 -20.88 -9.63 3.32
C LYS A 163 -19.52 -9.83 2.63
N PRO A 164 -18.54 -8.94 2.87
CA PRO A 164 -17.32 -8.86 2.06
C PRO A 164 -16.42 -10.10 2.16
N GLN A 165 -16.55 -10.91 3.22
CA GLN A 165 -15.82 -12.17 3.35
C GLN A 165 -16.32 -13.26 2.38
N TYR A 166 -17.54 -13.12 1.84
CA TYR A 166 -18.19 -14.13 0.98
C TYR A 166 -17.93 -13.91 -0.51
N GLU A 167 -17.08 -12.95 -0.83
CA GLU A 167 -16.65 -12.69 -2.19
C GLU A 167 -15.26 -13.29 -2.37
N THR A 168 -14.30 -12.52 -2.89
CA THR A 168 -12.95 -12.98 -3.18
C THR A 168 -11.99 -12.85 -2.00
N ASN A 169 -12.49 -12.49 -0.81
CA ASN A 169 -11.66 -12.20 0.36
C ASN A 169 -11.33 -13.45 1.16
N LEU A 170 -10.04 -13.79 1.21
CA LEU A 170 -9.51 -14.90 1.99
C LEU A 170 -8.81 -14.37 3.25
N PRO A 171 -9.35 -14.58 4.46
CA PRO A 171 -8.64 -14.27 5.70
C PRO A 171 -7.27 -14.94 5.74
N THR A 172 -6.21 -14.23 6.10
CA THR A 172 -4.84 -14.76 6.05
C THR A 172 -3.96 -14.11 7.10
N ILE A 173 -2.86 -14.77 7.44
CA ILE A 173 -1.80 -14.15 8.25
C ILE A 173 -0.87 -13.36 7.31
N LYS A 174 -0.47 -12.16 7.74
CA LYS A 174 0.62 -11.42 7.10
C LYS A 174 1.95 -11.80 7.72
N ASN A 175 2.82 -12.39 6.92
CA ASN A 175 4.18 -12.71 7.34
C ASN A 175 5.11 -11.57 6.95
N TYR A 176 5.92 -11.12 7.92
CA TYR A 176 6.98 -10.16 7.69
C TYR A 176 8.29 -10.72 8.24
N SER A 177 9.38 -10.56 7.49
CA SER A 177 10.68 -11.16 7.80
C SER A 177 11.29 -10.71 9.14
N TYR A 178 10.89 -9.51 9.61
CA TYR A 178 11.39 -8.96 10.87
C TYR A 178 10.67 -9.50 12.12
N LYS A 179 9.50 -10.13 11.96
CA LYS A 179 8.67 -10.62 13.07
C LYS A 179 9.16 -11.96 13.60
N ASN A 180 9.08 -12.13 14.91
CA ASN A 180 9.38 -13.35 15.64
C ASN A 180 8.08 -14.05 16.11
N VAL A 181 8.20 -15.27 16.63
CA VAL A 181 7.06 -16.06 17.17
C VAL A 181 6.39 -15.39 18.38
N LEU A 182 7.12 -14.56 19.13
CA LEU A 182 6.60 -13.82 20.27
C LEU A 182 5.86 -12.53 19.88
N ASP A 183 6.02 -12.07 18.63
CA ASP A 183 5.33 -10.87 18.17
C ASP A 183 3.85 -11.16 17.92
N PRO A 184 2.96 -10.18 18.13
CA PRO A 184 1.55 -10.35 17.84
C PRO A 184 1.30 -10.68 16.36
N VAL A 185 0.39 -11.63 16.13
CA VAL A 185 0.02 -12.08 14.79
C VAL A 185 -0.79 -10.99 14.08
N GLU A 186 -0.39 -10.62 12.87
CA GLU A 186 -1.17 -9.70 12.04
C GLU A 186 -2.07 -10.49 11.10
N HIS A 187 -3.38 -10.37 11.31
CA HIS A 187 -4.38 -10.93 10.42
C HIS A 187 -4.78 -9.94 9.33
N ARG A 188 -5.16 -10.48 8.17
CA ARG A 188 -5.69 -9.73 7.04
C ARG A 188 -7.02 -10.34 6.60
N PHE A 189 -8.10 -9.62 6.90
CA PHE A 189 -9.47 -9.94 6.50
C PHE A 189 -10.27 -8.65 6.26
N SER A 190 -11.34 -8.71 5.45
CA SER A 190 -12.28 -7.60 5.23
C SER A 190 -12.94 -7.10 6.52
N THR A 191 -13.69 -5.99 6.42
CA THR A 191 -14.55 -5.56 7.53
C THR A 191 -15.43 -6.72 8.01
N GLN A 192 -15.49 -6.90 9.32
CA GLN A 192 -16.30 -7.96 9.95
C GLN A 192 -17.69 -7.45 10.35
N ALA A 193 -17.96 -6.16 10.15
CA ALA A 193 -19.32 -5.65 10.08
C ALA A 193 -19.89 -5.85 8.68
N GLN A 194 -21.14 -6.27 8.64
CA GLN A 194 -21.89 -6.64 7.44
C GLN A 194 -23.29 -6.02 7.46
N ARG A 195 -23.91 -5.94 6.28
CA ARG A 195 -25.37 -5.77 6.19
C ARG A 195 -25.99 -7.12 5.87
N HIS A 196 -26.99 -7.50 6.65
CA HIS A 196 -27.74 -8.72 6.45
C HIS A 196 -29.22 -8.38 6.49
N ASN A 197 -29.94 -8.62 5.39
CA ASN A 197 -31.35 -8.26 5.24
C ASN A 197 -31.63 -6.77 5.56
N GLY A 198 -30.71 -5.89 5.16
CA GLY A 198 -30.81 -4.44 5.39
C GLY A 198 -30.38 -3.97 6.78
N LYS A 199 -30.08 -4.88 7.72
CA LYS A 199 -29.61 -4.54 9.07
C LYS A 199 -28.10 -4.66 9.17
N THR A 200 -27.46 -3.63 9.70
CA THR A 200 -26.03 -3.65 10.01
C THR A 200 -25.78 -4.49 11.27
N ARG A 201 -24.86 -5.46 11.19
CA ARG A 201 -24.46 -6.36 12.30
C ARG A 201 -23.00 -6.77 12.17
N VAL A 202 -22.37 -7.21 13.25
CA VAL A 202 -21.08 -7.94 13.16
C VAL A 202 -21.32 -9.40 12.75
N SER A 203 -20.44 -9.96 11.90
CA SER A 203 -20.43 -11.37 11.51
C SER A 203 -20.50 -12.31 12.73
N PRO A 204 -21.50 -13.21 12.80
CA PRO A 204 -21.56 -14.27 13.80
C PRO A 204 -20.29 -15.13 13.84
N LEU A 205 -19.73 -15.44 12.66
CA LEU A 205 -18.47 -16.19 12.53
C LEU A 205 -17.32 -15.45 13.21
N PHE A 206 -17.19 -14.14 12.99
CA PHE A 206 -16.17 -13.32 13.66
C PHE A 206 -16.39 -13.22 15.16
N LYS A 207 -17.64 -13.04 15.62
CA LYS A 207 -17.96 -13.02 17.05
C LYS A 207 -17.54 -14.34 17.72
N ARG A 208 -17.80 -15.49 17.08
CA ARG A 208 -17.36 -16.78 17.61
C ARG A 208 -15.83 -16.88 17.65
N TRP A 209 -15.15 -16.43 16.60
CA TRP A 209 -13.68 -16.37 16.58
C TRP A 209 -13.10 -15.54 17.75
N LEU A 210 -13.68 -14.37 18.04
CA LEU A 210 -13.30 -13.56 19.19
C LEU A 210 -13.52 -14.26 20.53
N GLN A 211 -14.65 -14.95 20.70
CA GLN A 211 -14.94 -15.74 21.91
C GLN A 211 -13.88 -16.82 22.12
N ILE A 212 -13.57 -17.61 21.08
CA ILE A 212 -12.56 -18.68 21.18
C ILE A 212 -11.19 -18.10 21.55
N ASN A 213 -10.80 -16.95 20.97
CA ASN A 213 -9.55 -16.29 21.33
C ASN A 213 -9.54 -15.79 22.77
N ALA A 214 -10.64 -15.20 23.23
CA ALA A 214 -10.78 -14.72 24.60
C ALA A 214 -10.70 -15.86 25.62
N GLU A 215 -11.28 -17.02 25.30
CA GLU A 215 -11.23 -18.26 26.08
C GLU A 215 -9.80 -18.83 26.16
N LYS A 216 -9.02 -18.74 25.07
CA LYS A 216 -7.62 -19.24 25.01
C LYS A 216 -6.59 -18.28 25.63
N CYS A 217 -6.94 -17.02 25.84
CA CYS A 217 -6.05 -16.04 26.46
C CYS A 217 -5.91 -16.23 27.98
N SER A 218 -4.76 -15.83 28.51
CA SER A 218 -4.56 -15.73 29.96
C SER A 218 -5.71 -14.96 30.64
N PRO A 219 -6.18 -15.40 31.82
CA PRO A 219 -7.15 -14.66 32.62
C PRO A 219 -6.72 -13.21 32.91
N THR A 220 -5.40 -12.96 33.03
CA THR A 220 -4.83 -11.63 33.28
C THR A 220 -4.80 -10.73 32.05
N GLN A 221 -4.88 -11.31 30.84
CA GLN A 221 -4.90 -10.55 29.60
C GLN A 221 -6.28 -9.95 29.38
N GLN A 222 -6.38 -8.61 29.42
CA GLN A 222 -7.65 -7.89 29.23
C GLN A 222 -8.07 -7.83 27.76
N ILE A 223 -7.12 -7.62 26.84
CA ILE A 223 -7.36 -7.50 25.41
C ILE A 223 -6.47 -8.49 24.68
N CYS A 224 -7.09 -9.40 23.94
CA CYS A 224 -6.43 -10.41 23.11
C CYS A 224 -6.22 -9.95 21.68
N HIS A 225 -7.10 -9.07 21.19
CA HIS A 225 -7.12 -8.67 19.79
C HIS A 225 -7.37 -7.17 19.62
N ILE A 226 -6.61 -6.52 18.74
CA ILE A 226 -6.83 -5.12 18.35
C ILE A 226 -7.33 -5.06 16.91
N TYR A 227 -8.51 -4.46 16.74
CA TYR A 227 -9.12 -4.20 15.45
C TYR A 227 -8.89 -2.75 15.03
N PHE A 228 -7.92 -2.51 14.16
CA PHE A 228 -7.76 -1.19 13.54
C PHE A 228 -8.71 -1.05 12.36
N ASN A 229 -9.80 -0.31 12.58
CA ASN A 229 -10.79 0.03 11.58
C ASN A 229 -10.34 1.25 10.76
N ASN A 230 -10.38 1.10 9.44
CA ASN A 230 -10.10 2.17 8.48
C ASN A 230 -11.34 2.52 7.62
N LEU A 231 -12.54 2.10 8.03
CA LEU A 231 -13.80 2.56 7.45
C LEU A 231 -14.08 4.01 7.84
N ALA A 232 -14.92 4.68 7.05
CA ALA A 232 -15.38 6.02 7.38
C ALA A 232 -16.26 6.01 8.65
N LEU A 233 -16.23 7.11 9.39
CA LEU A 233 -17.04 7.36 10.58
C LEU A 233 -17.78 8.70 10.44
N ASP A 234 -17.08 9.76 10.06
CA ASP A 234 -17.62 11.11 10.05
C ASP A 234 -18.17 11.44 8.66
N ARG A 235 -19.31 10.84 8.29
CA ARG A 235 -19.96 11.07 6.99
C ARG A 235 -21.42 11.46 7.17
N SER A 236 -21.84 12.45 6.39
CA SER A 236 -23.24 12.88 6.31
C SER A 236 -24.09 11.85 5.58
N ASP A 237 -25.40 11.83 5.86
CA ASP A 237 -26.34 10.93 5.18
C ASP A 237 -26.48 11.20 3.68
N LEU A 238 -26.20 12.43 3.25
CA LEU A 238 -26.11 12.82 1.84
C LEU A 238 -24.97 12.09 1.10
N ASN A 239 -23.95 11.62 1.82
CA ASN A 239 -22.91 10.75 1.27
C ASN A 239 -23.31 9.30 1.53
N ILE A 240 -24.13 8.74 0.63
CA ILE A 240 -24.71 7.38 0.75
C ILE A 240 -23.63 6.31 1.01
N ALA A 241 -22.49 6.41 0.32
CA ALA A 241 -21.39 5.45 0.51
C ALA A 241 -20.74 5.61 1.88
N GLY A 242 -20.50 6.85 2.29
CA GLY A 242 -19.91 7.19 3.58
C GLY A 242 -20.80 6.86 4.77
N SER A 243 -22.12 7.12 4.68
CA SER A 243 -23.07 6.83 5.75
C SER A 243 -23.19 5.33 6.01
N LYS A 244 -23.19 4.52 4.95
CA LYS A 244 -23.13 3.06 5.04
C LYS A 244 -21.86 2.56 5.72
N GLU A 245 -20.69 3.15 5.43
CA GLU A 245 -19.46 2.80 6.16
C GLU A 245 -19.50 3.25 7.63
N ARG A 246 -20.08 4.43 7.91
CA ARG A 246 -20.30 4.91 9.29
C ARG A 246 -21.12 3.91 10.10
N GLU A 247 -22.21 3.38 9.57
CA GLU A 247 -23.01 2.35 10.25
C GLU A 247 -22.18 1.11 10.60
N LEU A 248 -21.38 0.61 9.65
CA LEU A 248 -20.49 -0.54 9.89
C LEU A 248 -19.48 -0.23 10.99
N THR A 249 -18.86 0.95 10.95
CA THR A 249 -17.92 1.42 11.99
C THR A 249 -18.59 1.45 13.36
N LEU A 250 -19.77 2.06 13.47
CA LEU A 250 -20.50 2.16 14.74
C LEU A 250 -20.84 0.79 15.32
N GLU A 251 -21.18 -0.16 14.46
CA GLU A 251 -21.48 -1.54 14.86
C GLU A 251 -20.24 -2.30 15.34
N LEU A 252 -19.09 -2.12 14.68
CA LEU A 252 -17.81 -2.68 15.15
C LEU A 252 -17.45 -2.19 16.56
N HIS A 253 -17.61 -0.88 16.82
CA HIS A 253 -17.37 -0.30 18.15
C HIS A 253 -18.27 -0.87 19.25
N LYS A 254 -19.42 -1.48 18.93
CA LYS A 254 -20.25 -2.14 19.94
C LYS A 254 -19.62 -3.42 20.50
N LEU A 255 -18.63 -4.01 19.81
CA LEU A 255 -17.94 -5.21 20.31
C LEU A 255 -17.25 -4.99 21.65
N GLU A 256 -16.73 -3.77 21.88
CA GLU A 256 -16.05 -3.41 23.14
C GLU A 256 -16.99 -3.43 24.36
N ARG A 257 -18.31 -3.39 24.15
CA ARG A 257 -19.30 -3.46 25.24
C ARG A 257 -19.37 -4.84 25.89
N ASN A 258 -18.84 -5.87 25.22
CA ASN A 258 -18.78 -7.22 25.77
C ASN A 258 -17.33 -7.54 26.19
N PRO A 259 -16.99 -7.45 27.49
CA PRO A 259 -15.64 -7.73 27.97
C PRO A 259 -15.21 -9.18 27.72
N GLY A 260 -16.16 -10.11 27.58
CA GLY A 260 -15.89 -11.51 27.24
C GLY A 260 -15.31 -11.72 25.83
N LEU A 261 -15.32 -10.71 24.97
CA LEU A 261 -14.68 -10.78 23.64
C LEU A 261 -13.21 -10.34 23.66
N LYS A 262 -12.74 -9.72 24.76
CA LYS A 262 -11.36 -9.23 24.94
C LYS A 262 -10.79 -8.54 23.69
N ILE A 263 -11.56 -7.62 23.11
CA ILE A 263 -11.23 -6.91 21.86
C ILE A 263 -11.18 -5.40 22.10
N LEU A 264 -10.21 -4.76 21.47
CA LEU A 264 -10.11 -3.30 21.36
C LEU A 264 -10.40 -2.88 19.91
N VAL A 265 -11.29 -1.92 19.70
CA VAL A 265 -11.67 -1.42 18.36
C VAL A 265 -11.30 0.05 18.23
N ILE A 266 -10.39 0.36 17.32
CA ILE A 266 -9.89 1.72 17.11
C ILE A 266 -10.13 2.12 15.67
N THR A 267 -10.75 3.27 15.43
CA THR A 267 -10.91 3.82 14.07
C THR A 267 -9.88 4.90 13.82
N LEU A 268 -9.11 4.76 12.73
CA LEU A 268 -8.07 5.69 12.31
C LEU A 268 -8.28 6.11 10.85
N PRO A 269 -8.10 7.40 10.53
CA PRO A 269 -8.36 7.93 9.19
C PRO A 269 -7.43 7.28 8.17
N ALA A 270 -7.93 7.09 6.95
CA ALA A 270 -7.14 6.53 5.85
C ALA A 270 -7.46 7.16 4.48
N HIS A 271 -8.48 8.01 4.41
CA HIS A 271 -8.98 8.66 3.20
C HIS A 271 -9.81 9.89 3.59
N GLU A 272 -9.78 10.97 2.78
CA GLU A 272 -10.45 12.27 3.02
C GLU A 272 -9.97 12.99 4.29
N GLY A 273 -10.46 14.22 4.51
CA GLY A 273 -10.02 15.08 5.61
C GLY A 273 -8.50 15.29 5.55
N LEU A 274 -7.79 15.03 6.65
CA LEU A 274 -6.32 15.09 6.70
C LEU A 274 -5.62 14.09 5.76
N MET A 275 -6.33 13.08 5.28
CA MET A 275 -5.87 12.02 4.38
C MET A 275 -6.41 12.16 2.96
N ASP A 276 -6.77 13.37 2.52
CA ASP A 276 -7.31 13.60 1.18
C ASP A 276 -6.37 13.14 0.05
N SER A 277 -6.95 12.56 -0.99
CA SER A 277 -6.23 11.96 -2.11
C SER A 277 -5.41 12.96 -2.95
N ASN A 278 -5.65 14.27 -2.80
CA ASN A 278 -4.97 15.32 -3.55
C ASN A 278 -3.98 16.13 -2.72
N HIS A 279 -3.95 15.99 -1.39
CA HIS A 279 -3.06 16.76 -0.52
C HIS A 279 -1.58 16.61 -0.89
N TYR A 280 -1.16 15.43 -1.35
CA TYR A 280 0.22 15.20 -1.81
C TYR A 280 0.66 16.10 -2.99
N LYS A 281 -0.27 16.80 -3.65
CA LYS A 281 0.02 17.69 -4.78
C LYS A 281 0.26 19.14 -4.33
N ILE A 282 -0.05 19.48 -3.08
CA ILE A 282 -0.09 20.85 -2.58
C ILE A 282 1.19 21.09 -1.77
N ASN A 283 2.20 21.67 -2.45
CA ASN A 283 3.53 21.95 -1.88
C ASN A 283 3.83 23.45 -1.73
N ASN A 284 2.99 24.31 -2.29
CA ASN A 284 3.26 25.76 -2.38
C ASN A 284 2.61 26.58 -1.26
N ASP A 285 1.71 25.97 -0.48
CA ASP A 285 1.09 26.62 0.67
C ASP A 285 2.03 26.66 1.87
N ARG A 286 1.76 27.57 2.81
CA ARG A 286 2.57 27.80 4.01
C ARG A 286 1.70 27.76 5.25
N LEU A 287 1.68 26.61 5.91
CA LEU A 287 0.93 26.38 7.14
C LEU A 287 1.85 26.55 8.35
N PRO A 288 1.51 27.41 9.34
CA PRO A 288 2.30 27.54 10.57
C PRO A 288 2.37 26.21 11.32
N ILE A 289 3.57 25.77 11.70
CA ILE A 289 3.78 24.45 12.31
C ILE A 289 3.00 24.26 13.61
N LEU A 290 2.92 25.31 14.45
CA LEU A 290 2.19 25.29 15.72
C LEU A 290 0.69 25.07 15.49
N SER A 291 0.11 25.76 14.51
CA SER A 291 -1.31 25.57 14.16
C SER A 291 -1.59 24.15 13.68
N VAL A 292 -0.68 23.55 12.90
CA VAL A 292 -0.84 22.16 12.45
C VAL A 292 -0.67 21.18 13.60
N PHE A 293 0.27 21.42 14.50
CA PHE A 293 0.49 20.60 15.68
C PHE A 293 -0.76 20.59 16.59
N ASP A 294 -1.32 21.75 16.87
CA ASP A 294 -2.51 21.90 17.72
C ASP A 294 -3.74 21.26 17.06
N GLU A 295 -3.89 21.41 15.74
CA GLU A 295 -4.93 20.73 14.96
C GLU A 295 -4.83 19.20 15.08
N PHE A 296 -3.63 18.64 14.94
CA PHE A 296 -3.41 17.19 15.10
C PHE A 296 -3.69 16.72 16.52
N LEU A 297 -3.27 17.49 17.53
CA LEU A 297 -3.52 17.16 18.92
C LEU A 297 -5.03 17.18 19.22
N ASP A 298 -5.74 18.18 18.71
CA ASP A 298 -7.18 18.31 18.87
C ASP A 298 -7.93 17.12 18.25
N VAL A 299 -7.59 16.73 17.02
CA VAL A 299 -8.16 15.54 16.37
C VAL A 299 -7.82 14.27 17.14
N ALA A 300 -6.58 14.10 17.60
CA ALA A 300 -6.17 12.92 18.38
C ALA A 300 -6.88 12.82 19.74
N LYS A 301 -7.21 13.97 20.36
CA LYS A 301 -8.05 14.06 21.57
C LYS A 301 -9.54 13.82 21.29
N GLY A 302 -9.92 13.58 20.03
CA GLY A 302 -11.29 13.26 19.61
C GLY A 302 -12.16 14.47 19.28
N LYS A 303 -11.57 15.66 19.09
CA LYS A 303 -12.33 16.81 18.55
C LYS A 303 -12.55 16.63 17.06
N HIS A 304 -13.70 17.09 16.56
CA HIS A 304 -13.99 17.08 15.13
C HIS A 304 -13.08 18.03 14.36
N HIS A 305 -12.53 17.56 13.25
CA HIS A 305 -11.77 18.38 12.32
C HIS A 305 -12.66 19.40 11.61
N LYS A 306 -12.10 20.57 11.26
CA LYS A 306 -12.84 21.69 10.64
C LYS A 306 -13.51 21.34 9.31
N SER A 307 -13.01 20.32 8.60
CA SER A 307 -13.66 19.82 7.36
C SER A 307 -14.90 18.97 7.61
N GLY A 308 -15.27 18.71 8.87
CA GLY A 308 -16.33 17.77 9.25
C GLY A 308 -15.96 16.29 9.13
N ILE A 309 -14.70 15.97 8.77
CA ILE A 309 -14.20 14.60 8.56
C ILE A 309 -12.93 14.39 9.37
N SER A 310 -12.99 13.54 10.40
CA SER A 310 -11.83 13.19 11.25
C SER A 310 -11.51 11.69 11.21
N ASP A 311 -12.55 10.84 11.14
CA ASP A 311 -12.46 9.37 11.13
C ASP A 311 -11.52 8.81 12.21
N PHE A 312 -11.54 9.45 13.38
CA PHE A 312 -10.66 9.15 14.49
C PHE A 312 -11.51 8.83 15.73
N ARG A 313 -11.47 7.58 16.19
CA ARG A 313 -12.23 7.17 17.38
C ARG A 313 -11.51 6.10 18.18
N ILE A 314 -11.30 6.42 19.45
CA ILE A 314 -10.88 5.53 20.53
C ILE A 314 -11.92 5.71 21.64
N SER A 315 -12.54 4.62 22.12
CA SER A 315 -13.55 4.69 23.17
C SER A 315 -12.98 5.23 24.49
N ASN A 316 -13.83 5.72 25.38
CA ASN A 316 -13.37 6.28 26.65
C ASN A 316 -12.68 5.23 27.52
N GLU A 317 -13.19 4.00 27.50
CA GLU A 317 -12.62 2.84 28.17
C GLU A 317 -11.23 2.52 27.61
N ALA A 318 -11.10 2.47 26.28
CA ALA A 318 -9.81 2.30 25.62
C ALA A 318 -8.83 3.44 25.92
N ARG A 319 -9.29 4.70 25.94
CA ARG A 319 -8.45 5.85 26.32
C ARG A 319 -7.95 5.72 27.75
N LYS A 320 -8.80 5.30 28.70
CA LYS A 320 -8.38 5.03 30.09
C LYS A 320 -7.33 3.93 30.15
N GLN A 321 -7.49 2.84 29.40
CA GLN A 321 -6.51 1.75 29.37
C GLN A 321 -5.17 2.19 28.73
N LEU A 322 -5.22 2.99 27.67
CA LEU A 322 -4.04 3.42 26.92
C LEU A 322 -3.29 4.56 27.60
N PHE A 323 -3.99 5.47 28.28
CA PHE A 323 -3.41 6.74 28.74
C PHE A 323 -3.60 6.97 30.25
N GLY A 324 -4.48 6.24 30.92
CA GLY A 324 -4.84 6.45 32.32
C GLY A 324 -5.68 7.71 32.51
N THR A 325 -5.02 8.86 32.68
CA THR A 325 -5.66 10.15 32.96
C THR A 325 -5.62 11.09 31.75
N GLY A 326 -6.51 12.08 31.69
CA GLY A 326 -6.52 13.07 30.59
C GLY A 326 -5.24 13.92 30.50
N LYS A 327 -4.57 14.22 31.63
CA LYS A 327 -3.26 14.89 31.64
C LYS A 327 -2.18 14.02 31.00
N ASN A 328 -2.17 12.73 31.33
CA ASN A 328 -1.25 11.76 30.73
C ASN A 328 -1.51 11.57 29.24
N GLU A 329 -2.78 11.50 28.84
CA GLU A 329 -3.17 11.42 27.43
C GLU A 329 -2.58 12.56 26.61
N GLU A 330 -2.79 13.80 27.04
CA GLU A 330 -2.25 14.95 26.32
C GLU A 330 -0.71 14.93 26.24
N MET A 331 -0.03 14.58 27.34
CA MET A 331 1.43 14.44 27.37
C MET A 331 1.91 13.35 26.40
N ILE A 332 1.27 12.19 26.38
CA ILE A 332 1.62 11.06 25.50
C ILE A 332 1.37 11.43 24.04
N LEU A 333 0.20 11.99 23.72
CA LEU A 333 -0.13 12.42 22.36
C LEU A 333 0.84 13.49 21.85
N LYS A 334 1.15 14.50 22.67
CA LYS A 334 2.17 15.52 22.35
C LYS A 334 3.53 14.89 22.06
N ARG A 335 3.96 13.90 22.87
CA ARG A 335 5.22 13.18 22.66
C ARG A 335 5.23 12.41 21.34
N LEU A 336 4.16 11.67 21.02
CA LEU A 336 4.04 10.89 19.79
C LEU A 336 3.97 11.80 18.54
N LEU A 337 3.27 12.93 18.63
CA LEU A 337 3.26 13.94 17.58
C LEU A 337 4.65 14.52 17.36
N LYS A 338 5.35 14.93 18.43
CA LYS A 338 6.74 15.43 18.32
C LYS A 338 7.65 14.42 17.63
N LYS A 339 7.55 13.12 17.95
CA LYS A 339 8.28 12.06 17.23
C LYS A 339 7.93 12.01 15.76
N SER A 340 6.66 12.20 15.40
CA SER A 340 6.22 12.20 14.01
C SER A 340 6.77 13.39 13.21
N PHE A 341 6.78 14.59 13.79
CA PHE A 341 7.44 15.76 13.18
C PHE A 341 8.95 15.53 13.02
N LYS A 342 9.59 14.89 14.00
CA LYS A 342 11.00 14.54 13.97
C LYS A 342 11.35 13.52 12.88
N ALA A 343 10.60 12.42 12.81
CA ALA A 343 10.81 11.38 11.81
C ALA A 343 10.69 11.91 10.38
N GLN A 344 9.85 12.93 10.19
CA GLN A 344 9.66 13.63 8.91
C GLN A 344 10.63 14.81 8.71
N GLY A 345 11.51 15.11 9.68
CA GLY A 345 12.52 16.17 9.57
C GLY A 345 11.98 17.60 9.54
N LEU A 346 10.78 17.83 10.09
CA LEU A 346 10.06 19.12 9.98
C LEU A 346 9.97 19.89 11.30
N GLU A 347 10.51 19.36 12.39
CA GLU A 347 10.44 19.95 13.75
C GLU A 347 11.03 21.37 13.88
N LYS A 348 11.99 21.72 13.02
CA LYS A 348 12.68 23.03 13.02
C LYS A 348 12.05 24.04 12.05
N ASN A 349 11.05 23.62 11.28
CA ASN A 349 10.45 24.48 10.26
C ASN A 349 9.43 25.44 10.90
N HIS A 350 9.39 26.68 10.41
CA HIS A 350 8.34 27.63 10.79
C HIS A 350 7.01 27.33 10.06
N PHE A 351 7.13 26.94 8.79
CA PHE A 351 6.01 26.63 7.91
C PHE A 351 6.19 25.27 7.23
N ILE A 352 5.08 24.60 6.97
CA ILE A 352 5.02 23.35 6.20
C ILE A 352 3.91 23.42 5.15
N SER A 353 4.00 22.59 4.11
CA SER A 353 2.96 22.47 3.10
C SER A 353 1.83 21.52 3.53
N THR A 354 0.71 21.53 2.81
CA THR A 354 -0.37 20.54 3.00
C THR A 354 0.11 19.11 2.72
N ALA A 355 1.00 18.89 1.75
CA ALA A 355 1.59 17.56 1.52
C ALA A 355 2.44 17.09 2.71
N GLN A 356 3.26 17.98 3.29
CA GLN A 356 4.05 17.71 4.50
C GLN A 356 3.15 17.44 5.71
N LYS A 357 2.08 18.22 5.88
CA LYS A 357 1.03 17.99 6.89
C LYS A 357 0.45 16.57 6.75
N GLN A 358 0.05 16.15 5.54
CA GLN A 358 -0.44 14.78 5.32
C GLN A 358 0.61 13.71 5.68
N ALA A 359 1.89 13.92 5.34
CA ALA A 359 2.96 12.98 5.66
C ALA A 359 3.16 12.80 7.18
N ILE A 360 3.16 13.90 7.94
CA ILE A 360 3.25 13.87 9.42
C ILE A 360 2.04 13.15 10.00
N TRP A 361 0.83 13.49 9.54
CA TRP A 361 -0.38 12.86 10.06
C TRP A 361 -0.43 11.36 9.78
N LEU A 362 -0.05 10.93 8.58
CA LEU A 362 0.07 9.51 8.24
C LEU A 362 1.06 8.82 9.19
N HIS A 363 2.27 9.39 9.37
CA HIS A 363 3.28 8.80 10.25
C HIS A 363 2.78 8.67 11.69
N PHE A 364 2.12 9.71 12.20
CA PHE A 364 1.52 9.70 13.54
C PHE A 364 0.50 8.57 13.70
N ILE A 365 -0.52 8.51 12.84
CA ILE A 365 -1.61 7.55 13.02
C ILE A 365 -1.23 6.12 12.61
N LYS A 366 -0.36 5.94 11.60
CA LYS A 366 0.00 4.61 11.06
C LYS A 366 1.23 4.01 11.70
N TYR A 367 2.07 4.82 12.35
CA TYR A 367 3.25 4.32 13.04
C TYR A 367 3.24 4.71 14.53
N GLU A 368 3.49 5.96 14.91
CA GLU A 368 3.75 6.32 16.31
C GLU A 368 2.62 5.94 17.28
N LEU A 369 1.38 6.34 16.96
CA LEU A 369 0.20 6.01 17.76
C LEU A 369 -0.13 4.52 17.70
N THR A 370 -0.09 3.92 16.51
CA THR A 370 -0.39 2.49 16.32
C THR A 370 0.60 1.62 17.08
N ASN A 371 1.89 1.91 17.00
CA ASN A 371 2.96 1.23 17.71
C ASN A 371 2.83 1.43 19.23
N TYR A 372 2.49 2.64 19.69
CA TYR A 372 2.19 2.88 21.09
C TYR A 372 1.05 2.00 21.59
N ILE A 373 -0.05 1.94 20.84
CA ILE A 373 -1.22 1.12 21.18
C ILE A 373 -0.86 -0.36 21.26
N ILE A 374 -0.20 -0.90 20.23
CA ILE A 374 0.20 -2.33 20.20
C ILE A 374 1.14 -2.65 21.37
N ASN A 375 2.13 -1.81 21.66
CA ASN A 375 3.10 -2.05 22.74
C ASN A 375 2.49 -1.87 24.14
N THR A 376 1.48 -1.02 24.29
CA THR A 376 0.79 -0.79 25.58
C THR A 376 -0.18 -1.92 25.89
N ILE A 377 -0.92 -2.38 24.88
CA ILE A 377 -1.94 -3.42 25.02
C ILE A 377 -1.34 -4.82 25.00
N GLN A 378 -0.24 -5.02 24.27
CA GLN A 378 0.42 -6.32 24.07
C GLN A 378 -0.57 -7.44 23.69
N PRO A 379 -1.34 -7.27 22.60
CA PRO A 379 -2.35 -8.25 22.21
C PRO A 379 -1.68 -9.54 21.70
N ASN A 380 -2.44 -10.63 21.59
CA ASN A 380 -1.98 -11.82 20.87
C ASN A 380 -2.01 -11.59 19.35
N SER A 381 -2.94 -10.78 18.88
CA SER A 381 -3.08 -10.48 17.46
C SER A 381 -3.72 -9.12 17.18
N PHE A 382 -3.59 -8.66 15.95
CA PHE A 382 -4.26 -7.45 15.46
C PHE A 382 -4.55 -7.53 13.96
N ASN A 383 -5.36 -6.61 13.45
CA ASN A 383 -5.59 -6.45 12.02
C ASN A 383 -5.75 -4.98 11.62
N PHE A 384 -5.47 -4.67 10.37
CA PHE A 384 -5.83 -3.41 9.73
C PHE A 384 -6.90 -3.66 8.66
N SER A 385 -8.14 -3.29 8.95
CA SER A 385 -9.27 -3.59 8.07
C SER A 385 -9.99 -2.35 7.58
N CYS A 386 -10.23 -2.34 6.27
CA CYS A 386 -11.26 -1.53 5.63
C CYS A 386 -12.28 -2.48 4.99
N LYS A 387 -13.08 -1.99 4.03
CA LYS A 387 -14.09 -2.81 3.33
C LYS A 387 -13.54 -4.18 2.90
N ASP A 388 -12.42 -4.19 2.18
CA ASP A 388 -11.77 -5.41 1.68
C ASP A 388 -10.38 -5.66 2.31
N ALA A 389 -9.88 -4.76 3.16
CA ALA A 389 -8.50 -4.78 3.68
C ALA A 389 -7.42 -4.88 2.60
N ILE A 390 -7.57 -4.11 1.52
CA ILE A 390 -6.62 -4.06 0.38
C ILE A 390 -6.03 -2.67 0.10
N ASP A 391 -6.81 -1.58 0.20
CA ASP A 391 -6.30 -0.24 -0.11
C ASP A 391 -5.94 0.49 1.20
N ARG A 392 -6.95 0.93 1.98
CA ARG A 392 -6.75 1.56 3.29
C ARG A 392 -6.09 0.65 4.34
N GLY A 393 -6.44 -0.65 4.31
CA GLY A 393 -5.84 -1.66 5.18
C GLY A 393 -4.38 -1.94 4.82
N ALA A 394 -4.06 -2.09 3.52
CA ALA A 394 -2.66 -2.26 3.09
C ALA A 394 -1.84 -0.99 3.35
N LEU A 395 -2.39 0.21 3.16
CA LEU A 395 -1.71 1.45 3.53
C LEU A 395 -1.25 1.44 4.99
N SER A 396 -2.14 1.08 5.90
CA SER A 396 -1.82 1.05 7.33
C SER A 396 -0.79 -0.05 7.63
N SER A 397 -1.03 -1.26 7.15
CA SER A 397 -0.18 -2.43 7.34
C SER A 397 1.23 -2.25 6.76
N SER A 398 1.35 -1.92 5.47
CA SER A 398 2.64 -1.77 4.79
C SER A 398 3.48 -0.65 5.37
N TYR A 399 2.87 0.49 5.71
CA TYR A 399 3.60 1.60 6.31
C TYR A 399 4.07 1.28 7.73
N TYR A 400 3.18 0.72 8.58
CA TYR A 400 3.53 0.31 9.94
C TYR A 400 4.72 -0.66 9.94
N ASN A 401 4.63 -1.72 9.14
CA ASN A 401 5.64 -2.78 9.10
C ASN A 401 6.97 -2.29 8.49
N LEU A 402 6.95 -1.42 7.47
CA LEU A 402 8.17 -0.80 6.93
C LEU A 402 8.92 -0.02 8.00
N ILE A 403 8.25 0.95 8.66
CA ILE A 403 8.91 1.80 9.66
C ILE A 403 9.32 0.96 10.88
N ARG A 404 8.49 0.01 11.33
CA ARG A 404 8.83 -0.89 12.44
C ARG A 404 10.09 -1.70 12.15
N SER A 405 10.20 -2.26 10.95
CA SER A 405 11.37 -3.03 10.54
C SER A 405 12.67 -2.20 10.54
N PHE A 406 12.56 -0.91 10.18
CA PHE A 406 13.70 0.01 10.18
C PHE A 406 14.15 0.39 11.58
N GLU A 407 13.20 0.62 12.50
CA GLU A 407 13.46 0.95 13.91
C GLU A 407 14.05 -0.24 14.68
N LEU A 408 13.65 -1.46 14.32
CA LEU A 408 14.22 -2.69 14.88
C LEU A 408 15.56 -3.10 14.25
N ASN A 409 16.08 -2.34 13.28
CA ASN A 409 17.26 -2.70 12.49
C ASN A 409 17.19 -4.12 11.88
N LYS A 410 15.99 -4.52 11.47
CA LYS A 410 15.73 -5.75 10.70
C LYS A 410 14.87 -5.37 9.49
N PRO A 411 15.41 -4.56 8.56
CA PRO A 411 14.61 -3.95 7.50
C PRO A 411 14.00 -5.01 6.58
N ILE A 412 12.72 -4.84 6.24
CA ILE A 412 12.10 -5.65 5.19
C ILE A 412 12.71 -5.32 3.82
N THR A 413 12.71 -6.29 2.91
CA THR A 413 13.23 -6.05 1.55
C THR A 413 12.27 -5.22 0.71
N ARG A 414 12.77 -4.65 -0.40
CA ARG A 414 11.95 -3.96 -1.39
C ARG A 414 10.81 -4.84 -1.90
N GLU A 415 11.12 -6.08 -2.24
CA GLU A 415 10.18 -7.04 -2.81
C GLU A 415 9.08 -7.39 -1.81
N GLU A 416 9.45 -7.58 -0.53
CA GLU A 416 8.49 -7.79 0.56
C GLU A 416 7.56 -6.58 0.73
N PHE A 417 8.12 -5.37 0.71
CA PHE A 417 7.34 -4.14 0.77
C PHE A 417 6.38 -3.98 -0.41
N GLU A 418 6.83 -4.22 -1.64
CA GLU A 418 6.02 -4.15 -2.85
C GLU A 418 4.86 -5.16 -2.84
N ARG A 419 5.12 -6.42 -2.45
CA ARG A 419 4.03 -7.42 -2.26
C ARG A 419 3.05 -6.97 -1.19
N SER A 420 3.54 -6.43 -0.07
CA SER A 420 2.67 -5.99 1.01
C SER A 420 1.65 -4.92 0.59
N ILE A 421 2.02 -4.10 -0.41
CA ILE A 421 1.18 -3.05 -1.00
C ILE A 421 0.15 -3.62 -1.97
N ASP A 422 0.59 -4.47 -2.92
CA ASP A 422 -0.21 -4.80 -4.10
C ASP A 422 -0.86 -6.20 -4.07
N ALA A 423 -0.29 -7.18 -3.36
CA ALA A 423 -0.71 -8.58 -3.44
C ALA A 423 -2.19 -8.77 -3.08
N ALA A 424 -2.62 -8.20 -1.97
CA ALA A 424 -4.01 -8.31 -1.54
C ALA A 424 -4.97 -7.66 -2.56
N ALA A 425 -4.63 -6.49 -3.11
CA ALA A 425 -5.46 -5.84 -4.12
C ALA A 425 -5.54 -6.66 -5.41
N ALA A 426 -4.44 -7.29 -5.82
CA ALA A 426 -4.37 -8.12 -7.01
C ALA A 426 -5.25 -9.37 -6.84
N SER A 427 -5.12 -10.08 -5.72
CA SER A 427 -5.89 -11.30 -5.44
C SER A 427 -7.39 -11.07 -5.25
N ILE A 428 -7.82 -9.86 -4.87
CA ILE A 428 -9.22 -9.61 -4.47
C ILE A 428 -9.98 -8.75 -5.46
N LYS A 429 -9.32 -7.78 -6.09
CA LYS A 429 -9.95 -6.86 -7.05
C LYS A 429 -9.29 -6.87 -8.44
N GLY A 430 -8.34 -7.78 -8.70
CA GLY A 430 -7.71 -7.90 -10.01
C GLY A 430 -6.84 -6.70 -10.41
N ARG A 431 -6.29 -5.95 -9.44
CA ARG A 431 -5.51 -4.72 -9.70
C ARG A 431 -4.49 -4.44 -8.60
N GLY A 432 -3.50 -3.58 -8.87
CA GLY A 432 -2.68 -3.01 -7.81
C GLY A 432 -3.45 -2.05 -6.89
N MET A 433 -2.79 -1.60 -5.82
CA MET A 433 -3.35 -0.60 -4.91
C MET A 433 -3.66 0.71 -5.67
N ASN A 434 -4.77 1.37 -5.34
CA ASN A 434 -5.21 2.58 -6.02
C ASN A 434 -4.43 3.84 -5.56
N PHE A 435 -5.09 5.01 -5.51
CA PHE A 435 -4.45 6.27 -5.11
C PHE A 435 -3.81 6.25 -3.71
N HIS A 436 -4.17 5.33 -2.81
CA HIS A 436 -3.53 5.20 -1.50
C HIS A 436 -2.02 4.97 -1.62
N ARG A 437 -1.52 4.41 -2.74
CA ARG A 437 -0.08 4.32 -3.04
C ARG A 437 0.59 5.69 -3.06
N LYS A 438 -0.11 6.74 -3.50
CA LYS A 438 0.40 8.11 -3.55
C LYS A 438 0.51 8.74 -2.16
N ILE A 439 -0.37 8.35 -1.24
CA ILE A 439 -0.32 8.79 0.16
C ILE A 439 0.89 8.15 0.86
N ILE A 440 1.09 6.83 0.67
CA ILE A 440 2.31 6.14 1.14
C ILE A 440 3.55 6.81 0.54
N TRP A 441 3.56 7.01 -0.78
CA TRP A 441 4.66 7.66 -1.47
C TRP A 441 4.97 9.04 -0.90
N ASN A 442 3.95 9.86 -0.62
CA ASN A 442 4.14 11.19 -0.06
C ASN A 442 4.80 11.15 1.32
N ALA A 443 4.30 10.28 2.21
CA ALA A 443 4.90 10.11 3.53
C ALA A 443 6.34 9.58 3.47
N LEU A 444 6.63 8.68 2.53
CA LEU A 444 7.99 8.19 2.30
C LEU A 444 8.89 9.22 1.62
N ASN A 445 8.35 10.09 0.76
CA ASN A 445 9.10 11.17 0.14
C ASN A 445 9.68 12.13 1.20
N VAL A 446 8.81 12.57 2.11
CA VAL A 446 9.21 13.45 3.23
C VAL A 446 10.19 12.72 4.16
N TYR A 447 9.89 11.47 4.54
CA TYR A 447 10.77 10.65 5.38
C TYR A 447 12.15 10.44 4.77
N VAL A 448 12.23 10.10 3.48
CA VAL A 448 13.52 9.87 2.80
C VAL A 448 14.32 11.16 2.73
N ASN A 449 13.69 12.32 2.52
CA ASN A 449 14.41 13.59 2.51
C ASN A 449 15.00 13.92 3.89
N ALA A 450 14.24 13.68 4.95
CA ALA A 450 14.69 13.88 6.33
C ALA A 450 15.85 12.95 6.73
N ASN A 451 15.86 11.73 6.19
CA ASN A 451 16.77 10.66 6.61
C ASN A 451 17.75 10.22 5.49
N TYR A 452 17.96 11.06 4.47
CA TYR A 452 18.67 10.67 3.24
C TYR A 452 20.05 10.09 3.51
N ALA A 453 20.88 10.80 4.28
CA ALA A 453 22.25 10.37 4.59
C ALA A 453 22.29 9.04 5.34
N GLN A 454 21.39 8.83 6.30
CA GLN A 454 21.31 7.58 7.07
C GLN A 454 20.83 6.41 6.21
N LEU A 455 19.84 6.65 5.33
CA LEU A 455 19.34 5.64 4.40
C LEU A 455 20.40 5.27 3.36
N LEU A 456 21.13 6.24 2.83
CA LEU A 456 22.19 6.01 1.85
C LEU A 456 23.35 5.20 2.44
N ALA A 457 23.75 5.51 3.68
CA ALA A 457 24.83 4.81 4.39
C ALA A 457 24.46 3.35 4.76
N ASN A 458 23.16 3.01 4.80
CA ASN A 458 22.70 1.67 5.13
C ASN A 458 22.24 0.91 3.87
N ARG A 459 23.05 -0.04 3.41
CA ARG A 459 22.78 -0.83 2.20
C ARG A 459 21.40 -1.49 2.19
N GLU A 460 20.95 -2.03 3.33
CA GLU A 460 19.67 -2.74 3.46
C GLU A 460 18.45 -1.81 3.47
N LYS A 461 18.64 -0.52 3.75
CA LYS A 461 17.56 0.50 3.76
C LYS A 461 17.58 1.41 2.52
N SER A 462 18.74 1.51 1.85
CA SER A 462 18.98 2.42 0.73
C SER A 462 18.04 2.21 -0.46
N TRP A 463 17.51 1.00 -0.66
CA TRP A 463 16.52 0.70 -1.70
C TRP A 463 15.29 1.61 -1.64
N LEU A 464 14.94 2.14 -0.45
CA LEU A 464 13.78 3.01 -0.27
C LEU A 464 13.92 4.34 -1.02
N ILE A 465 15.15 4.86 -1.15
CA ILE A 465 15.46 6.07 -1.95
C ILE A 465 15.05 5.82 -3.40
N TYR A 466 15.52 4.71 -3.97
CA TYR A 466 15.26 4.36 -5.37
C TYR A 466 13.80 3.96 -5.59
N TRP A 467 13.18 3.25 -4.64
CA TRP A 467 11.75 2.93 -4.71
C TRP A 467 10.90 4.20 -4.76
N ARG A 468 11.20 5.20 -3.91
CA ARG A 468 10.52 6.51 -3.95
C ARG A 468 10.66 7.15 -5.32
N ASP A 469 11.87 7.23 -5.85
CA ASP A 469 12.15 7.90 -7.12
C ASP A 469 11.38 7.21 -8.27
N MET A 470 11.45 5.88 -8.36
CA MET A 470 10.77 5.07 -9.40
C MET A 470 9.24 5.09 -9.30
N ASN A 471 8.69 5.36 -8.12
CA ASN A 471 7.25 5.44 -7.88
C ASN A 471 6.70 6.89 -7.86
N CYS A 472 7.53 7.88 -8.23
CA CYS A 472 7.15 9.29 -8.19
C CYS A 472 5.89 9.62 -9.01
N PRO A 473 4.85 10.19 -8.39
CA PRO A 473 3.70 10.73 -9.12
C PRO A 473 4.13 11.81 -10.13
N HIS A 474 3.42 11.88 -11.26
CA HIS A 474 3.72 12.86 -12.31
C HIS A 474 3.76 14.30 -11.80
N SER A 475 2.80 14.67 -10.94
CA SER A 475 2.69 16.02 -10.36
C SER A 475 3.79 16.38 -9.36
N GLN A 476 4.69 15.46 -9.04
CA GLN A 476 5.76 15.66 -8.04
C GLN A 476 7.16 15.50 -8.66
N ALA A 477 7.23 15.09 -9.93
CA ALA A 477 8.49 14.73 -10.57
C ALA A 477 9.45 15.91 -10.71
N GLU A 478 8.94 17.12 -10.95
CA GLU A 478 9.80 18.31 -11.08
C GLU A 478 10.46 18.69 -9.74
N GLU A 479 9.68 18.72 -8.66
CA GLU A 479 10.19 19.06 -7.33
C GLU A 479 11.16 17.99 -6.82
N LEU A 480 10.80 16.72 -6.96
CA LEU A 480 11.69 15.63 -6.57
C LEU A 480 12.98 15.62 -7.40
N LEU A 481 12.93 15.94 -8.70
CA LEU A 481 14.12 16.05 -9.54
C LEU A 481 15.11 17.09 -8.99
N LYS A 482 14.63 18.26 -8.56
CA LYS A 482 15.48 19.31 -7.96
C LYS A 482 16.18 18.77 -6.71
N ILE A 483 15.41 18.16 -5.80
CA ILE A 483 15.94 17.56 -4.56
C ILE A 483 16.97 16.47 -4.86
N ARG A 484 16.68 15.58 -5.83
CA ARG A 484 17.61 14.50 -6.21
C ARG A 484 18.88 15.00 -6.85
N LEU A 485 18.83 16.06 -7.66
CA LEU A 485 20.03 16.66 -8.24
C LEU A 485 20.98 17.13 -7.14
N ASP A 486 20.46 17.82 -6.13
CA ASP A 486 21.27 18.33 -5.01
C ASP A 486 21.81 17.19 -4.15
N GLN A 487 20.95 16.24 -3.75
CA GLN A 487 21.36 15.06 -2.97
C GLN A 487 22.44 14.24 -3.68
N THR A 488 22.28 14.00 -4.99
CA THR A 488 23.24 13.22 -5.77
C THR A 488 24.54 14.00 -5.98
N ARG A 489 24.48 15.33 -6.19
CA ARG A 489 25.70 16.15 -6.27
C ARG A 489 26.53 16.07 -5.00
N GLU A 490 25.89 16.19 -3.83
CA GLU A 490 26.60 16.08 -2.55
C GLU A 490 27.21 14.69 -2.35
N GLN A 491 26.48 13.64 -2.71
CA GLN A 491 27.01 12.27 -2.72
C GLN A 491 28.26 12.12 -3.60
N PHE A 492 28.27 12.68 -4.81
CA PHE A 492 29.46 12.67 -5.68
C PHE A 492 30.60 13.51 -5.12
N LYS A 493 30.31 14.65 -4.47
CA LYS A 493 31.33 15.48 -3.81
C LYS A 493 32.03 14.73 -2.68
N GLN A 494 31.30 13.89 -1.96
CA GLN A 494 31.77 13.09 -0.83
C GLN A 494 32.49 11.79 -1.23
N LEU A 495 32.58 11.46 -2.52
CA LEU A 495 33.36 10.29 -2.95
C LEU A 495 34.84 10.44 -2.56
N PRO A 496 35.50 9.38 -2.04
CA PRO A 496 36.90 9.42 -1.64
C PRO A 496 37.83 9.84 -2.78
N GLU A 497 38.89 10.58 -2.49
CA GLU A 497 39.89 10.97 -3.49
C GLU A 497 40.81 9.80 -3.83
N GLY A 498 40.39 8.99 -4.80
CA GLY A 498 41.22 7.99 -5.48
C GLY A 498 41.10 8.16 -6.98
N GLU A 499 42.12 7.73 -7.75
CA GLU A 499 42.15 7.89 -9.22
C GLU A 499 40.85 7.39 -9.90
N LYS A 500 40.35 6.23 -9.47
CA LYS A 500 39.06 5.66 -9.94
C LYS A 500 37.86 6.58 -9.65
N ASN A 501 37.77 7.09 -8.42
CA ASN A 501 36.66 7.95 -8.03
C ASN A 501 36.75 9.33 -8.70
N LYS A 502 37.92 9.74 -9.19
CA LYS A 502 38.11 11.01 -9.90
C LYS A 502 37.32 11.05 -11.21
N ASP A 503 37.36 9.97 -11.99
CA ASP A 503 36.61 9.87 -13.25
C ASP A 503 35.11 9.71 -13.02
N THR A 504 34.69 8.81 -12.12
CA THR A 504 33.30 8.65 -11.70
C THR A 504 32.72 9.98 -11.18
N LYS A 505 33.48 10.70 -10.34
CA LYS A 505 33.10 12.02 -9.79
C LYS A 505 32.98 13.07 -10.88
N ARG A 506 33.99 13.21 -11.75
CA ARG A 506 33.97 14.18 -12.86
C ARG A 506 32.78 13.95 -13.78
N LEU A 507 32.58 12.71 -14.23
CA LEU A 507 31.53 12.38 -15.20
C LEU A 507 30.13 12.43 -14.58
N GLY A 508 29.98 11.93 -13.35
CA GLY A 508 28.73 12.04 -12.59
C GLY A 508 28.30 13.49 -12.39
N LEU A 509 29.21 14.36 -11.95
CA LEU A 509 28.91 15.79 -11.79
C LEU A 509 28.57 16.47 -13.13
N LYS A 510 29.26 16.12 -14.22
CA LYS A 510 28.96 16.60 -15.58
C LYS A 510 27.56 16.19 -16.03
N LEU A 511 27.15 14.95 -15.77
CA LEU A 511 25.82 14.42 -16.06
C LEU A 511 24.73 15.19 -15.29
N LEU A 512 24.96 15.44 -14.00
CA LEU A 512 24.04 16.21 -13.16
C LEU A 512 23.96 17.68 -13.58
N SER A 513 25.03 18.26 -14.11
CA SER A 513 25.01 19.61 -14.72
C SER A 513 24.13 19.63 -15.96
N THR A 514 24.36 18.73 -16.92
CA THR A 514 23.55 18.62 -18.15
C THR A 514 22.07 18.38 -17.82
N THR A 515 21.78 17.58 -16.79
CA THR A 515 20.40 17.33 -16.35
C THR A 515 19.75 18.56 -15.74
N LEU A 516 20.50 19.36 -14.96
CA LEU A 516 20.01 20.63 -14.43
C LEU A 516 19.72 21.62 -15.57
N GLU A 517 20.63 21.77 -16.53
CA GLU A 517 20.45 22.65 -17.70
C GLU A 517 19.16 22.29 -18.47
N LEU A 518 18.95 21.00 -18.75
CA LEU A 518 17.71 20.51 -19.35
C LEU A 518 16.48 20.81 -18.48
N ASN A 519 16.62 20.73 -17.15
CA ASN A 519 15.53 21.04 -16.24
C ASN A 519 15.15 22.54 -16.29
N GLU A 520 16.14 23.44 -16.27
CA GLU A 520 15.98 24.90 -16.33
C GLU A 520 15.44 25.36 -17.70
N GLN A 521 15.80 24.67 -18.78
CA GLN A 521 15.25 24.86 -20.13
C GLN A 521 13.76 24.46 -20.26
N LYS A 522 13.10 24.03 -19.17
CA LYS A 522 11.69 23.61 -19.13
C LYS A 522 11.33 22.54 -20.17
N VAL A 523 12.27 21.67 -20.54
CA VAL A 523 11.97 20.55 -21.46
C VAL A 523 10.97 19.58 -20.82
N SER A 524 10.19 18.89 -21.67
CA SER A 524 9.31 17.81 -21.24
C SER A 524 10.10 16.59 -20.75
N GLY A 525 9.45 15.71 -19.99
CA GLY A 525 10.06 14.46 -19.55
C GLY A 525 10.84 14.56 -18.24
N LYS A 526 10.41 15.40 -17.29
CA LYS A 526 10.99 15.49 -15.93
C LYS A 526 11.12 14.12 -15.25
N ARG A 527 10.17 13.22 -15.49
CA ARG A 527 10.21 11.82 -15.02
C ARG A 527 11.37 11.00 -15.62
N LEU A 528 11.75 11.26 -16.87
CA LEU A 528 12.92 10.64 -17.51
C LEU A 528 14.21 11.16 -16.87
N LEU A 529 14.29 12.47 -16.66
CA LEU A 529 15.44 13.12 -16.02
C LEU A 529 15.61 12.65 -14.58
N LEU A 530 14.51 12.51 -13.83
CA LEU A 530 14.50 11.95 -12.48
C LEU A 530 15.04 10.51 -12.48
N GLU A 531 14.62 9.69 -13.43
CA GLU A 531 15.13 8.33 -13.57
C GLU A 531 16.63 8.32 -13.87
N ALA A 532 17.12 9.22 -14.74
CA ALA A 532 18.54 9.36 -15.03
C ALA A 532 19.34 9.64 -13.77
N VAL A 533 18.98 10.69 -13.01
CA VAL A 533 19.65 11.04 -11.75
C VAL A 533 19.60 9.90 -10.74
N SER A 534 18.43 9.27 -10.59
CA SER A 534 18.25 8.16 -9.65
C SER A 534 19.13 6.97 -10.00
N ARG A 535 19.22 6.57 -11.28
CA ARG A 535 20.04 5.42 -11.70
C ARG A 535 21.53 5.74 -11.69
N THR A 536 21.93 6.97 -12.01
CA THR A 536 23.32 7.41 -11.84
C THR A 536 23.74 7.25 -10.38
N SER A 537 22.91 7.69 -9.43
CA SER A 537 23.13 7.49 -7.99
C SER A 537 23.15 6.02 -7.60
N GLU A 538 22.26 5.19 -8.17
CA GLU A 538 22.15 3.76 -7.85
C GLU A 538 23.40 2.99 -8.26
N LEU A 539 23.94 3.25 -9.45
CA LEU A 539 25.12 2.53 -9.96
C LEU A 539 26.36 2.74 -9.08
N VAL A 540 26.49 3.90 -8.43
CA VAL A 540 27.60 4.17 -7.51
C VAL A 540 27.54 3.30 -6.24
N HIS A 541 26.34 2.86 -5.83
CA HIS A 541 26.14 2.18 -4.54
C HIS A 541 25.68 0.72 -4.63
N LEU A 542 24.91 0.39 -5.67
CA LEU A 542 24.20 -0.88 -5.84
C LEU A 542 24.30 -1.36 -7.30
N SER A 543 25.49 -1.29 -7.90
CA SER A 543 25.69 -1.78 -9.27
C SER A 543 25.37 -3.26 -9.41
N SER A 544 24.55 -3.61 -10.40
CA SER A 544 24.30 -4.98 -10.85
C SER A 544 24.28 -5.02 -12.37
N LYS A 545 24.44 -6.21 -12.97
CA LYS A 545 24.32 -6.37 -14.42
C LYS A 545 22.98 -5.85 -14.96
N LYS A 546 21.90 -6.11 -14.22
CA LYS A 546 20.54 -5.65 -14.58
C LYS A 546 20.42 -4.12 -14.52
N SER A 547 20.88 -3.50 -13.44
CA SER A 547 20.82 -2.03 -13.30
C SER A 547 21.64 -1.34 -14.39
N MET A 548 22.75 -1.95 -14.82
CA MET A 548 23.57 -1.47 -15.94
C MET A 548 22.82 -1.52 -17.27
N THR A 549 22.21 -2.67 -17.60
CA THR A 549 21.41 -2.82 -18.83
C THR A 549 20.25 -1.83 -18.86
N ASP A 550 19.54 -1.67 -17.75
CA ASP A 550 18.45 -0.70 -17.65
C ASP A 550 18.93 0.74 -17.86
N TYR A 551 20.12 1.09 -17.34
CA TYR A 551 20.71 2.42 -17.51
C TYR A 551 21.13 2.70 -18.96
N GLN A 552 21.67 1.70 -19.65
CA GLN A 552 21.97 1.79 -21.09
C GLN A 552 20.69 1.94 -21.93
N ASN A 553 19.63 1.20 -21.58
CA ASN A 553 18.32 1.34 -22.22
C ASN A 553 17.75 2.75 -22.01
N LEU A 554 17.89 3.31 -20.81
CA LEU A 554 17.49 4.69 -20.51
C LEU A 554 18.22 5.71 -21.38
N ALA A 555 19.50 5.50 -21.69
CA ALA A 555 20.24 6.37 -22.59
C ALA A 555 19.56 6.47 -23.96
N ASN A 556 19.12 5.34 -24.52
CA ASN A 556 18.44 5.31 -25.81
C ASN A 556 17.10 6.05 -25.79
N GLU A 557 16.36 5.98 -24.68
CA GLU A 557 15.08 6.67 -24.52
C GLU A 557 15.20 8.19 -24.38
N LEU A 558 16.37 8.69 -23.98
CA LEU A 558 16.63 10.13 -23.92
C LEU A 558 16.81 10.76 -25.33
N LYS A 559 17.24 9.96 -26.32
CA LYS A 559 17.46 10.45 -27.69
C LYS A 559 16.13 10.73 -28.39
N ILE A 560 16.04 11.88 -29.05
CA ILE A 560 14.86 12.28 -29.84
C ILE A 560 15.15 12.02 -31.32
N LYS A 561 14.42 11.09 -31.93
CA LYS A 561 14.62 10.71 -33.34
C LYS A 561 14.16 11.78 -34.34
N HIS A 562 13.10 12.54 -34.01
CA HIS A 562 12.48 13.51 -34.92
C HIS A 562 12.27 14.87 -34.22
N SER A 563 13.35 15.59 -33.92
CA SER A 563 13.32 16.86 -33.17
C SER A 563 12.38 17.90 -33.80
N ALA A 564 12.39 18.05 -35.13
CA ALA A 564 11.53 18.99 -35.85
C ALA A 564 10.02 18.74 -35.61
N LEU A 565 9.58 17.47 -35.53
CA LEU A 565 8.18 17.13 -35.25
C LEU A 565 7.77 17.51 -33.83
N TYR A 566 8.68 17.40 -32.86
CA TYR A 566 8.44 17.87 -31.49
C TYR A 566 8.31 19.39 -31.42
N VAL A 567 9.15 20.13 -32.17
CA VAL A 567 9.04 21.60 -32.27
C VAL A 567 7.70 22.00 -32.87
N LEU A 568 7.34 21.42 -34.04
CA LEU A 568 6.08 21.72 -34.73
C LEU A 568 4.86 21.37 -33.87
N GLY A 569 4.81 20.16 -33.32
CA GLY A 569 3.71 19.73 -32.45
C GLY A 569 3.58 20.57 -31.18
N GLY A 570 4.71 20.97 -30.58
CA GLY A 570 4.73 21.86 -29.43
C GLY A 570 4.22 23.27 -29.74
N ILE A 571 4.63 23.85 -30.87
CA ILE A 571 4.13 25.15 -31.36
C ILE A 571 2.62 25.06 -31.63
N MET A 572 2.15 24.00 -32.29
CA MET A 572 0.72 23.80 -32.54
C MET A 572 -0.10 23.73 -31.23
N ALA A 573 0.38 22.97 -30.24
CA ALA A 573 -0.28 22.88 -28.94
C ALA A 573 -0.26 24.23 -28.20
N LEU A 574 0.84 24.98 -28.28
CA LEU A 574 0.96 26.32 -27.71
C LEU A 574 -0.04 27.29 -28.35
N LEU A 575 -0.10 27.33 -29.68
CA LEU A 575 -1.06 28.16 -30.42
C LEU A 575 -2.51 27.81 -30.06
N LEU A 576 -2.83 26.51 -30.00
CA LEU A 576 -4.13 26.03 -29.56
C LEU A 576 -4.45 26.51 -28.13
N GLY A 577 -3.48 26.40 -27.22
CA GLY A 577 -3.60 26.87 -25.85
C GLY A 577 -3.86 28.38 -25.76
N VAL A 578 -3.15 29.19 -26.55
CA VAL A 578 -3.31 30.65 -26.61
C VAL A 578 -4.69 31.04 -27.16
N ILE A 579 -5.12 30.42 -28.27
CA ILE A 579 -6.45 30.66 -28.87
C ILE A 579 -7.56 30.41 -27.84
N PHE A 580 -7.44 29.34 -27.06
CA PHE A 580 -8.42 28.99 -26.03
C PHE A 580 -8.19 29.67 -24.68
N TYR A 581 -7.17 30.52 -24.50
CA TYR A 581 -6.86 31.12 -23.20
C TYR A 581 -7.95 32.04 -22.68
N LEU A 582 -8.33 33.05 -23.47
CA LEU A 582 -9.40 33.97 -23.09
C LEU A 582 -10.78 33.26 -23.01
N PRO A 583 -11.19 32.44 -24.01
CA PRO A 583 -12.48 31.72 -23.94
C PRO A 583 -12.58 30.75 -22.77
N SER A 584 -11.46 30.18 -22.33
CA SER A 584 -11.41 29.24 -21.20
C SER A 584 -11.14 29.91 -19.86
N LEU A 585 -11.18 31.25 -19.76
CA LEU A 585 -10.86 31.96 -18.51
C LEU A 585 -9.51 31.51 -17.90
N GLY A 586 -8.51 31.24 -18.75
CA GLY A 586 -7.18 30.79 -18.33
C GLY A 586 -7.03 29.28 -18.07
N TYR A 587 -8.09 28.46 -18.19
CA TYR A 587 -7.98 27.01 -18.01
C TYR A 587 -7.06 26.32 -19.04
N SER A 588 -6.84 26.92 -20.20
CA SER A 588 -5.92 26.42 -21.22
C SER A 588 -4.42 26.63 -20.91
N GLN A 589 -4.06 27.29 -19.79
CA GLN A 589 -2.65 27.51 -19.42
C GLN A 589 -1.83 26.22 -19.41
N LYS A 590 -2.42 25.11 -18.95
CA LYS A 590 -1.76 23.79 -18.96
C LYS A 590 -1.39 23.31 -20.36
N ILE A 591 -2.18 23.67 -21.37
CA ILE A 591 -1.92 23.33 -22.77
C ILE A 591 -0.76 24.19 -23.29
N ILE A 592 -0.72 25.47 -22.93
CA ILE A 592 0.39 26.39 -23.26
C ILE A 592 1.71 25.86 -22.67
N ASP A 593 1.72 25.54 -21.37
CA ASP A 593 2.90 25.01 -20.68
C ASP A 593 3.36 23.68 -21.29
N HIS A 594 2.42 22.81 -21.65
CA HIS A 594 2.70 21.55 -22.33
C HIS A 594 3.28 21.75 -23.74
N GLY A 595 2.71 22.67 -24.52
CA GLY A 595 3.18 23.02 -25.85
C GLY A 595 4.60 23.57 -25.82
N LEU A 596 4.87 24.53 -24.92
CA LEU A 596 6.20 25.10 -24.70
C LEU A 596 7.22 24.03 -24.31
N ALA A 597 6.89 23.17 -23.34
CA ALA A 597 7.79 22.10 -22.90
C ALA A 597 8.07 21.10 -24.04
N THR A 598 7.08 20.80 -24.87
CA THR A 598 7.22 19.88 -26.02
C THR A 598 8.09 20.52 -27.12
N ALA A 599 7.89 21.80 -27.42
CA ALA A 599 8.72 22.53 -28.37
C ALA A 599 10.18 22.60 -27.91
N ASN A 600 10.41 22.97 -26.64
CA ASN A 600 11.75 22.99 -26.03
C ASN A 600 12.41 21.61 -26.05
N THR A 601 11.63 20.54 -25.94
CA THR A 601 12.15 19.17 -26.05
C THR A 601 12.78 18.92 -27.41
N GLY A 602 12.13 19.34 -28.49
CA GLY A 602 12.68 19.26 -29.85
C GLY A 602 13.86 20.21 -30.06
N PHE A 603 13.75 21.46 -29.60
CA PHE A 603 14.80 22.48 -29.75
C PHE A 603 16.10 22.07 -29.04
N PHE A 604 16.01 21.56 -27.82
CA PHE A 604 17.16 21.10 -27.02
C PHE A 604 17.46 19.60 -27.19
N ALA A 605 17.10 19.00 -28.34
CA ALA A 605 17.37 17.59 -28.61
C ALA A 605 18.86 17.23 -28.53
N TYR A 606 19.75 18.13 -28.94
CA TYR A 606 21.20 17.96 -28.81
C TYR A 606 21.63 17.77 -27.35
N ASN A 607 21.10 18.55 -26.41
CA ASN A 607 21.42 18.42 -24.99
C ASN A 607 20.97 17.08 -24.41
N ARG A 608 19.85 16.51 -24.92
CA ARG A 608 19.42 15.16 -24.53
C ARG A 608 20.31 14.07 -25.11
N SER A 609 20.78 14.22 -26.35
CA SER A 609 21.79 13.33 -26.93
C SER A 609 23.11 13.39 -26.14
N LYS A 610 23.55 14.60 -25.78
CA LYS A 610 24.71 14.81 -24.89
C LYS A 610 24.55 14.10 -23.55
N LEU A 611 23.37 14.19 -22.92
CA LEU A 611 23.07 13.47 -21.68
C LEU A 611 23.08 11.94 -21.88
N SER A 612 22.52 11.46 -23.00
CA SER A 612 22.52 10.05 -23.37
C SER A 612 23.94 9.50 -23.51
N ASP A 613 24.81 10.22 -24.22
CA ASP A 613 26.19 9.78 -24.43
C ASP A 613 26.99 9.80 -23.10
N GLN A 614 26.74 10.79 -22.22
CA GLN A 614 27.30 10.81 -20.85
C GLN A 614 26.84 9.63 -20.00
N ILE A 615 25.58 9.20 -20.13
CA ILE A 615 25.07 8.00 -19.45
C ILE A 615 25.80 6.74 -19.93
N LEU A 616 26.00 6.61 -21.25
CA LEU A 616 26.73 5.47 -21.81
C LEU A 616 28.19 5.45 -21.36
N GLU A 617 28.87 6.60 -21.41
CA GLU A 617 30.24 6.76 -20.89
C GLU A 617 30.32 6.38 -19.41
N PHE A 618 29.37 6.84 -18.58
CA PHE A 618 29.32 6.52 -17.16
C PHE A 618 29.09 5.03 -16.91
N SER A 619 28.23 4.40 -17.73
CA SER A 619 27.96 2.96 -17.65
C SER A 619 29.22 2.11 -17.90
N LEU A 620 30.09 2.56 -18.81
CA LEU A 620 31.33 1.86 -19.14
C LEU A 620 32.32 1.91 -17.98
N ILE A 621 32.47 3.06 -17.32
CA ILE A 621 33.35 3.22 -16.15
C ILE A 621 32.92 2.29 -15.02
N GLU A 622 31.62 2.27 -14.70
CA GLU A 622 31.09 1.43 -13.62
C GLU A 622 31.03 -0.06 -13.98
N ALA A 623 31.01 -0.44 -15.26
CA ALA A 623 31.04 -1.85 -15.69
C ALA A 623 32.40 -2.53 -15.45
N HIS A 624 33.50 -1.76 -15.38
CA HIS A 624 34.84 -2.27 -15.09
C HIS A 624 35.13 -2.35 -13.57
N ASN A 625 34.08 -2.29 -12.74
CA ASN A 625 34.18 -2.34 -11.29
C ASN A 625 34.14 -3.81 -10.80
N PRO A 626 35.16 -4.31 -10.06
CA PRO A 626 35.22 -5.71 -9.62
C PRO A 626 34.13 -6.12 -8.61
N ASN A 627 33.32 -5.17 -8.12
CA ASN A 627 32.20 -5.40 -7.22
C ASN A 627 30.85 -5.60 -7.96
N VAL A 628 30.84 -5.66 -9.30
CA VAL A 628 29.64 -6.08 -10.06
C VAL A 628 29.46 -7.59 -9.84
N VAL A 629 28.61 -7.93 -8.88
CA VAL A 629 28.17 -9.31 -8.61
C VAL A 629 27.05 -9.71 -9.57
#